data_AF-A0A0S8FS13-F1
#
_entry.id   AF-A0A0S8FS13-F1
#
_cell.length_a   1.000
_cell.length_b   1.000
_cell.length_c   1.000
_cell.angle_alpha   90.00
_cell.angle_beta   90.00
_cell.angle_gamma   90.00
#
_symmetry.space_group_name_H-M   'P 1'
#
loop_
_entity.id
_entity.type
_entity.pdbx_description
1 polymer ?
#
loop_
_entity_poly.entity_id
_entity_poly.type
_entity_poly.pdbx_seq_one_letter_code
_entity_poly.pdbx_strand_id
1 'polypeptide(L)'
;MYSGPSRAPALARSESLTVGTPQQFRWLNGIVKGILWLNLLDAVFTLLWVRTGMAVEANALLRDLAHENAIAFVLAKLGLVSLGSLFLWRYRRHPLAVVAIFGAFLVYYLILLHHLQYSSHFLRQVIGL
;
A
#
# COMPACT_ATOMS: atom_id res chain seq x y z
N MET A 1 -18.63 -40.23 48.60
CA MET A 1 -19.41 -39.41 47.66
C MET A 1 -18.67 -38.09 47.47
N TYR A 2 -18.49 -37.70 46.22
CA TYR A 2 -17.62 -36.65 45.68
C TYR A 2 -17.82 -35.24 46.27
N SER A 3 -16.75 -34.45 46.33
CA SER A 3 -16.63 -33.19 45.57
C SER A 3 -15.23 -32.58 45.74
N GLY A 4 -14.32 -32.93 44.83
CA GLY A 4 -13.06 -32.19 44.66
C GLY A 4 -13.32 -30.82 44.00
N PRO A 5 -12.45 -29.82 44.22
CA PRO A 5 -12.64 -28.49 43.67
C PRO A 5 -12.49 -28.51 42.13
N SER A 6 -13.61 -28.24 41.44
CA SER A 6 -13.66 -27.98 40.00
C SER A 6 -12.85 -26.73 39.67
N ARG A 7 -11.57 -26.92 39.32
CA ARG A 7 -10.75 -25.86 38.72
C ARG A 7 -11.34 -25.52 37.36
N ALA A 8 -11.93 -24.33 37.26
CA ALA A 8 -12.36 -23.75 36.00
C ALA A 8 -11.24 -23.86 34.94
N PRO A 9 -11.56 -24.20 33.68
CA PRO A 9 -10.56 -24.24 32.62
C PRO A 9 -9.92 -22.87 32.53
N ALA A 10 -8.60 -22.84 32.70
CA ALA A 10 -7.78 -21.66 32.45
C ALA A 10 -8.16 -21.13 31.07
N LEU A 11 -8.74 -19.91 31.05
CA LEU A 11 -9.01 -19.16 29.83
C LEU A 11 -7.77 -19.28 28.95
N ALA A 12 -7.90 -19.99 27.84
CA ALA A 12 -6.85 -20.15 26.86
C ALA A 12 -6.38 -18.74 26.51
N ARG A 13 -5.21 -18.35 27.04
CA ARG A 13 -4.52 -17.14 26.63
C ARG A 13 -4.50 -17.21 25.12
N SER A 14 -5.06 -16.21 24.46
CA SER A 14 -4.85 -16.02 23.03
C SER A 14 -3.34 -15.98 22.83
N GLU A 15 -2.73 -17.11 22.48
CA GLU A 15 -1.34 -17.14 22.06
C GLU A 15 -1.29 -16.12 20.93
N SER A 16 -0.54 -15.03 21.15
CA SER A 16 -0.41 -13.99 20.16
C SER A 16 0.10 -14.68 18.90
N LEU A 17 -0.73 -14.76 17.86
CA LEU A 17 -0.41 -15.42 16.59
C LEU A 17 0.71 -14.61 15.91
N THR A 18 1.94 -14.85 16.35
CA THR A 18 3.13 -14.27 15.75
C THR A 18 3.52 -15.11 14.56
N VAL A 19 3.67 -14.48 13.40
CA VAL A 19 3.98 -15.16 12.14
C VAL A 19 5.31 -14.67 11.55
N GLY A 20 5.95 -15.53 10.76
CA GLY A 20 7.08 -15.16 9.90
C GLY A 20 8.41 -15.83 10.24
N THR A 21 9.05 -16.42 9.23
CA THR A 21 10.46 -16.84 9.27
C THR A 21 11.39 -15.71 8.82
N PRO A 22 12.70 -15.78 9.14
CA PRO A 22 13.66 -14.79 8.66
C PRO A 22 13.69 -14.66 7.12
N GLN A 23 13.49 -15.77 6.40
CA GLN A 23 13.40 -15.76 4.93
C GLN A 23 12.14 -15.04 4.46
N GLN A 24 10.98 -15.32 5.05
CA GLN A 24 9.73 -14.63 4.73
C GLN A 24 9.84 -13.12 4.96
N PHE A 25 10.51 -12.67 6.02
CA PHE A 25 10.72 -11.24 6.25
C PHE A 25 11.63 -10.59 5.19
N ARG A 26 12.60 -11.30 4.61
CA ARG A 26 13.39 -10.76 3.49
C ARG A 26 12.53 -10.53 2.25
N TRP A 27 11.67 -11.49 1.92
CA TRP A 27 10.70 -11.33 0.82
C TRP A 27 9.73 -10.19 1.09
N LEU A 28 9.18 -10.12 2.31
CA LEU A 28 8.27 -9.06 2.72
C LEU A 28 8.91 -7.67 2.64
N ASN A 29 10.20 -7.54 2.98
CA ASN A 29 10.96 -6.30 2.80
C ASN A 29 11.05 -5.90 1.32
N GLY A 30 11.25 -6.88 0.42
CA GLY A 30 11.21 -6.66 -1.02
C GLY A 30 9.86 -6.11 -1.49
N ILE A 31 8.76 -6.68 -0.98
CA ILE A 31 7.40 -6.22 -1.29
C ILE A 31 7.17 -4.79 -0.80
N VAL A 32 7.60 -4.46 0.43
CA VAL A 32 7.51 -3.09 0.97
C VAL A 32 8.29 -2.11 0.11
N LYS A 33 9.51 -2.45 -0.32
CA LYS A 33 10.26 -1.62 -1.28
C LYS A 33 9.51 -1.48 -2.60
N GLY A 34 8.89 -2.55 -3.07
CA GLY A 34 8.02 -2.55 -4.25
C GLY A 34 6.87 -1.56 -4.12
N ILE A 35 6.17 -1.54 -2.98
CA ILE A 35 5.11 -0.55 -2.69
C ILE A 35 5.63 0.89 -2.84
N LEU A 36 6.81 1.18 -2.29
CA LEU A 36 7.39 2.53 -2.40
C LEU A 36 7.72 2.91 -3.84
N TRP A 37 8.27 1.98 -4.63
CA TRP A 37 8.52 2.21 -6.05
C TRP A 37 7.24 2.39 -6.85
N LEU A 38 6.23 1.56 -6.61
CA LEU A 38 4.93 1.68 -7.27
C LEU A 38 4.24 3.00 -6.91
N ASN A 39 4.32 3.43 -5.65
CA ASN A 39 3.79 4.73 -5.22
C ASN A 39 4.53 5.92 -5.85
N LEU A 40 5.85 5.80 -6.06
CA LEU A 40 6.61 6.82 -6.79
C LEU A 40 6.15 6.90 -8.25
N LEU A 41 5.98 5.75 -8.92
CA LEU A 41 5.47 5.71 -10.30
C LEU A 41 4.05 6.28 -10.39
N ASP A 42 3.17 5.92 -9.45
CA ASP A 42 1.82 6.48 -9.32
C ASP A 42 1.85 8.01 -9.19
N ALA A 43 2.72 8.56 -8.34
CA ALA A 43 2.88 10.02 -8.23
C ALA A 43 3.34 10.67 -9.54
N VAL A 44 4.29 10.06 -10.25
CA VAL A 44 4.77 10.57 -11.55
C VAL A 44 3.66 10.54 -12.59
N PHE A 45 2.97 9.41 -12.75
CA PHE A 45 1.88 9.30 -13.71
C PHE A 45 0.75 10.26 -13.36
N THR A 46 0.32 10.31 -12.10
CA THR A 46 -0.70 11.27 -11.64
C THR A 46 -0.35 12.69 -12.06
N LEU A 47 0.89 13.14 -11.81
CA LEU A 47 1.31 14.48 -12.21
C LEU A 47 1.27 14.69 -13.73
N LEU A 48 1.71 13.71 -14.53
CA LEU A 48 1.63 13.80 -15.99
C LEU A 48 0.18 13.97 -16.47
N TRP A 49 -0.76 13.20 -15.91
CA TRP A 49 -2.17 13.25 -16.30
C TRP A 49 -2.89 14.51 -15.80
N VAL A 50 -2.59 14.96 -14.58
CA VAL A 50 -3.15 16.20 -14.02
C VAL A 50 -2.62 17.43 -14.77
N ARG A 51 -1.32 17.47 -15.09
CA ARG A 51 -0.70 18.59 -15.82
C ARG A 51 -1.21 18.71 -17.26
N THR A 52 -1.64 17.61 -17.86
CA THR A 52 -2.24 17.60 -19.21
C THR A 52 -3.76 17.81 -19.18
N GLY A 53 -4.37 17.98 -18.01
CA GLY A 53 -5.82 18.13 -17.84
C GLY A 53 -6.64 16.88 -18.14
N MET A 54 -5.97 15.72 -18.28
CA MET A 54 -6.58 14.47 -18.70
C MET A 54 -7.14 13.64 -17.55
N ALA A 55 -6.67 13.87 -16.32
CA ALA A 55 -7.19 13.21 -15.14
C ALA A 55 -7.24 14.15 -13.94
N VAL A 56 -8.07 13.78 -12.97
CA VAL A 56 -8.15 14.42 -11.65
C VAL A 56 -7.68 13.41 -10.61
N GLU A 57 -6.88 13.87 -9.64
CA GLU A 57 -6.43 13.00 -8.56
C GLU A 57 -7.62 12.48 -7.74
N ALA A 58 -7.66 11.16 -7.57
CA ALA A 58 -8.76 10.46 -6.90
C ALA A 58 -8.76 10.74 -5.39
N ASN A 59 -7.58 10.90 -4.79
CA ASN A 59 -7.45 11.25 -3.39
C ASN A 59 -7.81 12.72 -3.16
N ALA A 60 -8.99 12.96 -2.57
CA ALA A 60 -9.49 14.30 -2.28
C ALA A 60 -8.53 15.14 -1.43
N LEU A 61 -7.79 14.52 -0.50
CA LEU A 61 -6.81 15.23 0.35
C LEU A 61 -5.62 15.76 -0.45
N LEU A 62 -5.27 15.08 -1.55
CA LEU A 62 -4.11 15.43 -2.37
C LEU A 62 -4.50 16.14 -3.66
N ARG A 63 -5.80 16.30 -3.94
CA ARG A 63 -6.29 16.81 -5.22
C ARG A 63 -5.79 18.20 -5.51
N ASP A 64 -5.95 19.12 -4.56
CA ASP A 64 -5.57 20.52 -4.75
C ASP A 64 -4.05 20.64 -4.87
N LEU A 65 -3.31 19.89 -4.05
CA LEU A 65 -1.85 19.81 -4.14
C LEU A 65 -1.37 19.33 -5.52
N ALA A 66 -2.04 18.35 -6.11
CA ALA A 66 -1.66 17.83 -7.44
C ALA A 66 -1.77 18.90 -8.54
N HIS A 67 -2.71 19.84 -8.40
CA HIS A 67 -2.92 20.93 -9.37
C HIS A 67 -2.02 22.13 -9.07
N GLU A 68 -1.93 22.54 -7.81
CA GLU A 68 -1.28 23.77 -7.38
C GLU A 68 0.24 23.61 -7.20
N ASN A 69 0.69 22.52 -6.58
CA ASN A 69 2.08 22.34 -6.19
C ASN A 69 2.54 20.88 -6.30
N ALA A 70 3.15 20.56 -7.43
CA ALA A 70 3.64 19.21 -7.75
C ALA A 70 4.64 18.67 -6.71
N ILE A 71 5.51 19.52 -6.16
CA ILE A 71 6.50 19.09 -5.16
C ILE A 71 5.80 18.73 -3.86
N ALA A 72 4.89 19.59 -3.38
CA ALA A 72 4.12 19.34 -2.17
C ALA A 72 3.26 18.07 -2.30
N PHE A 73 2.65 17.85 -3.47
CA PHE A 73 1.92 16.62 -3.79
C PHE A 73 2.78 15.37 -3.66
N VAL A 74 3.95 15.34 -4.33
CA VAL A 74 4.86 14.19 -4.29
C VAL A 74 5.34 13.94 -2.87
N LEU A 75 5.76 14.99 -2.14
CA LEU A 75 6.23 14.84 -0.76
C LEU A 75 5.13 14.32 0.17
N ALA A 76 3.90 14.82 0.05
CA ALA A 76 2.78 14.36 0.85
C ALA A 76 2.43 12.89 0.54
N LYS A 77 2.36 12.52 -0.75
CA LYS A 77 2.04 11.16 -1.21
C LYS A 77 3.11 10.16 -0.81
N LEU A 78 4.38 10.49 -1.03
CA LEU A 78 5.51 9.64 -0.58
C LEU A 78 5.56 9.56 0.94
N GLY A 79 5.36 10.65 1.65
CA GLY A 79 5.36 10.71 3.12
C GLY A 79 4.30 9.80 3.73
N LEU A 80 3.05 9.93 3.29
CA LEU A 80 1.93 9.15 3.81
C LEU A 80 2.16 7.64 3.63
N VAL A 81 2.61 7.24 2.45
CA VAL A 81 2.79 5.82 2.10
C VAL A 81 4.04 5.24 2.75
N SER A 82 5.10 6.04 2.89
CA SER A 82 6.29 5.64 3.65
C SER A 82 5.98 5.45 5.12
N LEU A 83 5.19 6.34 5.73
CA LEU A 83 4.75 6.21 7.13
C LEU A 83 3.84 4.99 7.31
N GLY A 84 2.87 4.78 6.42
CA GLY A 84 2.02 3.59 6.44
C GLY A 84 2.81 2.29 6.29
N SER A 85 3.76 2.26 5.35
CA SER A 85 4.66 1.12 5.13
C SER A 85 5.56 0.86 6.34
N LEU A 86 6.09 1.92 6.98
CA LEU A 86 6.88 1.82 8.19
C LEU A 86 6.06 1.26 9.36
N PHE A 87 4.82 1.73 9.52
CA PHE A 87 3.90 1.23 10.55
C PHE A 87 3.61 -0.26 10.34
N LEU A 88 3.25 -0.66 9.13
CA LEU A 88 3.04 -2.08 8.79
C LEU A 88 4.30 -2.92 9.01
N TRP A 89 5.47 -2.40 8.63
CA TRP A 89 6.74 -3.07 8.86
C TRP A 89 7.07 -3.23 10.35
N ARG A 90 6.76 -2.22 11.17
CA ARG A 90 6.94 -2.26 12.63
C ARG A 90 6.11 -3.38 13.28
N TYR A 91 4.93 -3.67 12.73
CA TYR A 91 4.02 -4.71 13.20
C TYR A 91 4.04 -5.99 12.34
N ARG A 92 5.04 -6.19 11.47
CA ARG A 92 5.13 -7.32 10.51
C ARG A 92 5.04 -8.74 11.10
N ARG A 93 5.16 -8.88 12.42
CA ARG A 93 4.96 -10.17 13.12
C ARG A 93 3.47 -10.49 13.35
N HIS A 94 2.58 -9.50 13.19
CA HIS A 94 1.14 -9.71 13.22
C HIS A 94 0.62 -10.11 11.83
N PRO A 95 -0.24 -11.13 11.72
CA PRO A 95 -0.74 -11.63 10.44
C PRO A 95 -1.51 -10.55 9.67
N LEU A 96 -2.28 -9.71 10.37
CA LEU A 96 -2.99 -8.60 9.75
C LEU A 96 -2.05 -7.59 9.07
N ALA A 97 -0.88 -7.33 9.65
CA ALA A 97 0.09 -6.43 9.03
C ALA A 97 0.67 -7.04 7.75
N VAL A 98 0.92 -8.35 7.73
CA VAL A 98 1.37 -9.05 6.52
C VAL A 98 0.30 -8.99 5.43
N VAL A 99 -0.95 -9.31 5.76
CA VAL A 99 -2.08 -9.22 4.81
C VAL A 99 -2.23 -7.80 4.28
N ALA A 100 -2.12 -6.79 5.14
CA ALA A 100 -2.20 -5.39 4.73
C ALA A 100 -1.03 -4.97 3.80
N ILE A 101 0.19 -5.47 4.01
CA ILE A 101 1.31 -5.23 3.10
C ILE A 101 1.02 -5.83 1.72
N PHE A 102 0.56 -7.07 1.65
CA PHE A 102 0.17 -7.68 0.37
C PHE A 102 -0.98 -6.94 -0.30
N GLY A 103 -2.00 -6.55 0.46
CA GLY A 103 -3.13 -5.75 -0.03
C GLY A 103 -2.69 -4.40 -0.59
N ALA A 104 -1.82 -3.69 0.13
CA ALA A 104 -1.27 -2.42 -0.34
C ALA A 104 -0.46 -2.61 -1.64
N PHE A 105 0.39 -3.62 -1.71
CA PHE A 105 1.13 -3.94 -2.93
C PHE A 105 0.20 -4.23 -4.11
N LEU A 106 -0.85 -5.03 -3.90
CA LEU A 106 -1.84 -5.35 -4.94
C LEU A 106 -2.56 -4.08 -5.43
N VAL A 107 -3.00 -3.21 -4.53
CA VAL A 107 -3.66 -1.95 -4.89
C VAL A 107 -2.75 -1.09 -5.75
N TYR A 108 -1.50 -0.88 -5.32
CA TYR A 108 -0.53 -0.08 -6.09
C TYR A 108 -0.18 -0.70 -7.43
N TYR A 109 -0.11 -2.03 -7.51
CA TYR A 109 0.11 -2.73 -8.76
C TYR A 109 -1.06 -2.52 -9.74
N LEU A 110 -2.31 -2.60 -9.26
CA LEU A 110 -3.49 -2.34 -10.07
C LEU A 110 -3.57 -0.88 -10.55
N ILE A 111 -3.21 0.08 -9.69
CA ILE A 111 -3.12 1.51 -10.07
C ILE A 111 -2.09 1.70 -11.20
N LEU A 112 -0.93 1.07 -11.10
CA LEU A 112 0.08 1.14 -12.17
C LEU A 112 -0.47 0.58 -13.49
N LEU A 113 -1.13 -0.59 -13.45
CA LEU A 113 -1.74 -1.17 -14.65
C LEU A 113 -2.78 -0.22 -15.26
N HIS A 114 -3.60 0.43 -14.44
CA HIS A 114 -4.56 1.43 -14.90
C HIS A 114 -3.87 2.60 -15.61
N HIS A 115 -2.78 3.13 -15.06
CA HIS A 115 -1.99 4.17 -15.74
C HIS A 115 -1.40 3.70 -17.07
N LEU A 116 -0.89 2.47 -17.14
CA LEU A 116 -0.33 1.91 -18.37
C LEU A 116 -1.39 1.70 -19.44
N GLN A 117 -2.57 1.21 -19.06
CA GLN A 117 -3.73 1.08 -19.96
C GLN A 117 -4.13 2.45 -20.52
N TYR A 118 -4.28 3.43 -19.65
CA TYR A 118 -4.62 4.80 -20.06
C TYR A 118 -3.55 5.38 -21.00
N SER A 119 -2.27 5.21 -20.67
CA SER A 119 -1.14 5.62 -21.52
C SER A 119 -1.20 4.99 -22.90
N SER A 120 -1.49 3.68 -22.96
CA SER A 120 -1.59 2.93 -24.21
C SER A 120 -2.73 3.44 -25.09
N HIS A 121 -3.91 3.69 -24.50
CA HIS A 121 -5.03 4.27 -25.22
C HIS A 121 -4.72 5.68 -25.74
N PHE A 122 -4.09 6.52 -24.92
CA PHE A 122 -3.68 7.87 -25.33
C PHE A 122 -2.67 7.85 -26.47
N LEU A 123 -1.64 7.00 -26.38
CA LEU A 123 -0.63 6.85 -27.44
C LEU A 123 -1.25 6.41 -28.76
N ARG A 124 -2.22 5.49 -28.75
CA ARG A 124 -2.94 5.09 -29.96
C ARG A 124 -3.71 6.25 -30.59
N GLN A 125 -4.39 7.06 -29.78
CA GLN A 125 -5.13 8.22 -30.26
C GLN A 125 -4.22 9.30 -30.87
N VAL A 126 -3.04 9.53 -30.28
CA VAL A 126 -2.10 10.57 -30.74
C VAL A 126 -1.28 10.11 -31.95
N ILE A 127 -0.86 8.85 -31.98
CA ILE A 127 0.06 8.32 -33.01
C ILE A 127 -0.72 7.67 -34.18
N GLY A 128 -2.02 7.41 -34.03
CA GLY A 128 -2.88 6.92 -35.12
C GLY A 128 -2.65 5.45 -35.49
N LEU A 129 -2.28 4.61 -34.51
CA LEU A 129 -2.21 3.14 -34.66
C LEU A 129 -3.54 2.46 -34.32
#